data_AF-A0A1M5WQB2-F1
#
_entry.id   AF-A0A1M5WQB2-F1
#
_cell.length_a   1.000
_cell.length_b   1.000
_cell.length_c   1.000
_cell.angle_alpha   90.00
_cell.angle_beta   90.00
_cell.angle_gamma   90.00
#
_symmetry.space_group_name_H-M   'P 1'
#
loop_
_entity.id
_entity.type
_entity.pdbx_description
1 polymer ?
#
loop_
_entity_poly.entity_id
_entity_poly.type
_entity_poly.pdbx_seq_one_letter_code
_entity_poly.pdbx_strand_id
1 'polypeptide(L)'
;MNTERNRLYTYRWYIWGILALAYVIVFFHRVAAGVVRQDLIKAFNITDVEFGNLGSMYFYAYMIMQIPSGILADTLGARKTVSIGTLLAG
;
A
#
# COMPACT_ATOMS: atom_id res chain seq x y z
N MET A 1 -20.48 -27.13 -16.63
CA MET A 1 -20.93 -25.93 -15.87
C MET A 1 -20.33 -25.82 -14.46
N ASN A 2 -20.13 -26.91 -13.71
CA ASN A 2 -19.55 -26.84 -12.34
C ASN A 2 -18.02 -26.66 -12.29
N THR A 3 -17.28 -27.20 -13.25
CA THR A 3 -15.81 -27.09 -13.35
C THR A 3 -15.33 -25.67 -13.64
N GLU A 4 -16.00 -24.95 -14.54
CA GLU A 4 -15.78 -23.52 -14.83
C GLU A 4 -15.94 -22.66 -13.57
N ARG A 5 -17.00 -22.92 -12.78
CA ARG A 5 -17.26 -22.22 -11.51
C ARG A 5 -16.14 -22.44 -10.50
N ASN A 6 -15.69 -23.68 -10.31
CA ASN A 6 -14.60 -24.00 -9.39
C ASN A 6 -13.28 -23.34 -9.80
N ARG A 7 -12.94 -23.31 -11.10
CA ARG A 7 -11.74 -22.61 -11.59
C ARG A 7 -11.79 -21.11 -11.27
N LEU A 8 -12.95 -20.48 -11.44
CA LEU A 8 -13.13 -19.06 -11.07
C LEU A 8 -12.96 -18.84 -9.57
N TYR A 9 -13.47 -19.72 -8.70
CA TYR A 9 -13.26 -19.60 -7.25
C TYR A 9 -11.80 -19.75 -6.85
N THR A 10 -11.08 -20.75 -7.36
CA THR A 10 -9.65 -20.93 -7.08
C THR A 10 -8.82 -19.75 -7.60
N TYR A 11 -9.15 -19.24 -8.79
CA TYR A 11 -8.46 -18.07 -9.36
C TYR A 11 -8.62 -16.81 -8.50
N ARG A 12 -9.80 -16.60 -7.90
CA ARG A 12 -10.03 -15.47 -6.97
C ARG A 12 -9.14 -15.55 -5.73
N TRP A 13 -8.88 -16.76 -5.21
CA TRP A 13 -7.96 -16.95 -4.08
C TRP A 13 -6.51 -16.63 -4.44
N TYR A 14 -6.06 -16.97 -5.65
CA TYR A 14 -4.74 -16.56 -6.12
C TYR A 14 -4.60 -15.05 -6.24
N ILE A 15 -5.57 -14.37 -6.85
CA ILE A 15 -5.57 -12.89 -6.93
C ILE A 15 -5.55 -12.29 -5.52
N TRP A 16 -6.40 -12.79 -4.63
CA TRP A 16 -6.44 -12.32 -3.24
C TRP A 16 -5.10 -12.53 -2.53
N GLY A 17 -4.45 -13.69 -2.69
CA GLY A 17 -3.15 -13.97 -2.08
C GLY A 17 -2.04 -13.03 -2.58
N ILE A 18 -2.03 -12.70 -3.88
CA ILE A 18 -1.10 -11.73 -4.46
C ILE A 18 -1.33 -10.34 -3.84
N LEU A 19 -2.58 -9.89 -3.76
CA LEU A 19 -2.92 -8.60 -3.16
C LEU A 19 -2.58 -8.55 -1.66
N ALA A 20 -2.79 -9.65 -0.94
CA ALA A 20 -2.43 -9.76 0.47
C ALA A 20 -0.91 -9.67 0.68
N LEU A 21 -0.11 -10.37 -0.13
CA LEU A 21 1.35 -10.27 -0.07
C LEU A 21 1.85 -8.87 -0.41
N ALA A 22 1.31 -8.23 -1.45
CA ALA A 22 1.63 -6.84 -1.76
C ALA A 22 1.31 -5.91 -0.58
N TYR A 23 0.16 -6.10 0.07
CA TYR A 23 -0.20 -5.35 1.27
C TYR A 23 0.78 -5.56 2.43
N VAL A 24 1.20 -6.81 2.67
CA VAL A 24 2.22 -7.13 3.69
C VAL A 24 3.53 -6.39 3.43
N ILE A 25 3.99 -6.31 2.18
CA ILE A 25 5.22 -5.59 1.81
C ILE A 25 5.09 -4.09 2.09
N VAL A 26 3.97 -3.48 1.70
CA VAL A 26 3.70 -2.04 1.97
C VAL A 26 3.64 -1.80 3.48
N PHE A 27 2.99 -2.68 4.23
CA PHE A 27 2.88 -2.58 5.67
C PHE A 27 4.25 -2.75 6.36
N PHE A 28 5.07 -3.66 5.87
CA PHE A 28 6.45 -3.84 6.35
C PHE A 28 7.27 -2.55 6.18
N HIS A 29 7.25 -1.91 5.00
CA HIS A 29 7.94 -0.64 4.79
C HIS A 29 7.46 0.44 5.76
N ARG A 30 6.16 0.49 6.02
CA ARG A 30 5.56 1.44 6.96
C ARG A 30 6.04 1.25 8.39
N VAL A 31 6.16 0.00 8.86
CA VAL A 31 6.61 -0.30 10.22
C VAL A 31 8.13 -0.20 10.35
N ALA A 32 8.87 -0.62 9.31
CA ALA A 32 10.34 -0.61 9.30
C ALA A 32 10.91 0.79 9.60
N ALA A 33 10.32 1.85 9.02
CA ALA A 33 10.73 3.23 9.29
C ALA A 33 10.68 3.59 10.79
N GLY A 34 9.69 3.05 11.54
CA GLY A 34 9.59 3.23 12.98
C GLY A 34 10.64 2.43 13.77
N VAL A 35 11.00 1.24 13.29
CA VAL A 35 12.02 0.38 13.92
C VAL A 35 13.40 1.01 13.85
N VAL A 36 13.76 1.58 12.70
CA VAL A 36 15.06 2.26 12.50
C VAL A 36 15.06 3.73 12.91
N ARG A 37 14.01 4.19 13.60
CA ARG A 37 13.84 5.61 13.98
C ARG A 37 15.06 6.19 14.68
N GLN A 38 15.61 5.50 15.66
CA GLN A 38 16.75 6.02 16.43
C GLN A 38 18.00 6.18 15.57
N ASP A 39 18.21 5.27 14.62
CA ASP A 39 19.33 5.35 13.68
C ASP A 39 19.14 6.51 12.70
N LEU A 40 17.91 6.72 12.21
CA LEU A 40 17.58 7.85 11.33
C LEU A 40 17.73 9.20 12.03
N ILE A 41 17.25 9.33 13.27
CA ILE A 41 17.40 10.55 14.08
C ILE A 41 18.87 10.93 14.24
N LYS A 42 19.73 9.94 14.55
CA LYS A 42 21.18 10.14 14.68
C LYS A 42 21.84 10.46 13.33
N ALA A 43 21.48 9.73 12.27
CA ALA A 43 22.08 9.89 10.95
C ALA A 43 21.75 11.23 10.28
N PHE A 44 20.52 11.72 10.46
CA PHE A 44 20.07 12.99 9.89
C PHE A 44 20.18 14.17 10.86
N ASN A 45 20.64 13.93 12.10
CA ASN A 45 20.75 14.92 13.17
C ASN A 45 19.44 15.73 13.38
N ILE A 46 18.31 15.01 13.33
CA ILE A 46 16.96 15.56 13.53
C ILE A 46 16.45 15.22 14.92
N THR A 47 15.45 15.94 15.39
CA THR A 47 14.76 15.68 16.66
C THR A 47 13.65 14.62 16.50
N ASP A 48 13.21 14.07 17.63
CA ASP A 48 12.04 13.18 17.69
C ASP A 48 10.75 13.81 17.14
N VAL A 49 10.60 15.13 17.35
CA VAL A 49 9.45 15.90 16.87
C VAL A 49 9.50 16.05 15.35
N GLU A 50 10.67 16.36 14.79
CA GLU A 50 10.85 16.46 13.33
C GLU A 50 10.64 15.12 12.64
N PHE A 51 11.14 14.02 13.22
CA PHE A 51 10.85 12.68 12.72
C PHE A 51 9.34 12.37 12.74
N GLY A 52 8.65 12.74 13.82
CA GLY A 52 7.19 12.62 13.93
C GLY A 52 6.45 13.44 12.87
N ASN A 53 6.95 14.64 12.53
CA ASN A 53 6.37 15.49 11.50
C ASN A 53 6.57 14.87 10.09
N LEU A 54 7.75 14.33 9.79
CA LEU A 54 8.02 13.57 8.56
C LEU A 54 7.10 12.36 8.44
N GLY A 55 6.90 11.61 9.53
CA GLY A 55 5.94 10.51 9.59
C GLY A 55 4.49 10.97 9.35
N SER A 56 4.14 12.17 9.81
CA SER A 56 2.80 12.76 9.64
C SER A 56 2.52 13.15 8.19
N MET A 57 3.54 13.61 7.44
CA MET A 57 3.41 13.94 6.02
C MET A 57 2.88 12.76 5.18
N TYR A 58 3.23 11.52 5.53
CA TYR A 58 2.67 10.33 4.89
C TYR A 58 1.14 10.31 4.97
N PHE A 59 0.56 10.63 6.14
CA PHE A 59 -0.88 10.61 6.33
C PHE A 59 -1.59 11.71 5.54
N TYR A 60 -0.99 12.89 5.43
CA TYR A 60 -1.54 13.97 4.60
C TYR A 60 -1.54 13.61 3.13
N ALA A 61 -0.41 13.09 2.61
CA ALA A 61 -0.33 12.61 1.24
C ALA A 61 -1.32 11.48 0.98
N TYR A 62 -1.44 10.52 1.90
CA TYR A 62 -2.39 9.42 1.82
C TYR A 62 -3.84 9.89 1.78
N MET A 63 -4.20 10.86 2.64
CA MET A 63 -5.53 11.46 2.67
C MET A 63 -5.88 12.12 1.33
N ILE A 64 -4.96 12.91 0.77
CA ILE A 64 -5.18 13.55 -0.54
C ILE A 64 -5.36 12.49 -1.62
N MET A 65 -4.52 11.45 -1.62
CA MET A 65 -4.55 10.38 -2.62
C MET A 65 -5.78 9.46 -2.53
N GLN A 66 -6.47 9.39 -1.39
CA GLN A 66 -7.70 8.61 -1.28
C GLN A 66 -8.79 9.09 -2.25
N ILE A 67 -8.92 10.40 -2.47
CA ILE A 67 -9.96 10.95 -3.35
C ILE A 67 -9.70 10.55 -4.82
N PRO A 68 -8.52 10.84 -5.42
CA PRO A 68 -8.19 10.37 -6.76
C PRO A 68 -8.25 8.85 -6.89
N SER A 69 -7.69 8.10 -5.92
CA SER A 69 -7.67 6.64 -5.98
C SER A 69 -9.08 6.05 -5.91
N GLY A 70 -9.98 6.63 -5.12
CA GLY A 70 -11.37 6.22 -5.04
C GLY A 70 -12.10 6.45 -6.37
N ILE A 71 -11.97 7.67 -6.93
CA ILE A 71 -12.54 7.99 -8.24
C ILE A 71 -12.01 7.05 -9.33
N LEU A 72 -10.70 6.77 -9.34
CA LEU A 72 -10.11 5.82 -10.30
C LEU A 72 -10.63 4.40 -10.10
N ALA A 73 -10.80 3.94 -8.86
CA ALA A 73 -11.37 2.62 -8.57
C ALA A 73 -12.83 2.50 -9.02
N ASP A 74 -13.61 3.56 -8.85
CA ASP A 74 -15.03 3.61 -9.22
C ASP A 74 -15.24 3.75 -10.73
N THR A 75 -14.33 4.45 -11.44
CA THR A 75 -14.45 4.72 -12.89
C THR A 75 -13.78 3.66 -13.77
N LEU A 76 -12.53 3.28 -13.48
CA LEU A 76 -11.74 2.32 -14.27
C LEU A 76 -11.92 0.88 -13.79
N GLY A 77 -12.53 0.70 -12.62
CA GLY A 77 -12.69 -0.57 -11.94
C GLY A 77 -11.46 -0.97 -11.13
N ALA A 78 -11.69 -1.53 -9.95
CA ALA A 78 -10.67 -1.90 -8.97
C ALA A 78 -9.49 -2.70 -9.55
N ARG A 79 -9.73 -3.60 -10.52
CA ARG A 79 -8.67 -4.43 -11.11
C ARG A 79 -7.61 -3.61 -11.86
N LYS A 80 -8.02 -2.65 -12.68
CA LYS A 80 -7.08 -1.82 -13.45
C LYS A 80 -6.35 -0.84 -12.54
N THR A 81 -7.09 -0.19 -11.65
CA THR A 81 -6.56 0.79 -10.70
C THR A 81 -5.50 0.18 -9.79
N VAL A 82 -5.78 -0.99 -9.21
CA VAL A 82 -4.82 -1.68 -8.35
C VAL A 82 -3.62 -2.18 -9.16
N SER A 83 -3.82 -2.77 -10.34
CA SER A 83 -2.68 -3.30 -11.12
C SER A 83 -1.72 -2.20 -11.58
N ILE A 84 -2.25 -1.06 -12.05
CA ILE A 84 -1.43 0.09 -12.46
C ILE A 84 -0.78 0.74 -11.24
N GLY A 85 -1.53 0.92 -10.15
CA GLY A 85 -1.01 1.50 -8.92
C GLY A 85 0.13 0.67 -8.33
N THR A 86 -0.02 -0.66 -8.29
CA THR A 86 1.04 -1.57 -7.84
C THR A 86 2.27 -1.54 -8.75
N LEU A 87 2.11 -1.41 -10.07
CA LEU A 87 3.24 -1.28 -11.01
C LEU A 87 4.00 0.05 -10.87
N LEU A 88 3.31 1.13 -10.52
CA LEU A 88 3.94 2.43 -10.32
C LEU A 88 4.61 2.57 -8.95
N ALA A 89 4.09 1.87 -7.94
CA ALA A 89 4.54 1.98 -6.55
C ALA A 89 5.55 0.89 -6.13
N GLY A 90 5.55 -0.26 -6.81
CA GLY A 90 6.52 -1.35 -6.61
C GLY A 90 7.79 -1.11 -7.39
#